data_AF-A0A531K4S5-F1
#
_entry.id   AF-A0A531K4S5-F1
#
_cell.length_a   1.000
_cell.length_b   1.000
_cell.length_c   1.000
_cell.angle_alpha   90.00
_cell.angle_beta   90.00
_cell.angle_gamma   90.00
#
_symmetry.space_group_name_H-M   'P 1'
#
loop_
_entity.id
_entity.type
_entity.pdbx_description
1 polymer ?
#
loop_
_entity_poly.entity_id
_entity_poly.type
_entity_poly.pdbx_seq_one_letter_code
_entity_poly.pdbx_strand_id
1 'polypeptide(L)' 'LTADAHQMGKATGKDAAAGKATLVALHGADWARKQLNGLVGQAHALLDPYGERAALLKEAATFVATRNS' A
#
# COMPACT_ATOMS: atom_id res chain seq x y z
N LEU A 1 -5.87 6.39 9.55
CA LEU A 1 -6.39 7.78 9.53
C LEU A 1 -5.33 8.67 10.13
N THR A 2 -4.44 9.21 9.31
CA THR A 2 -3.61 10.41 9.54
C THR A 2 -2.74 10.53 8.30
N ALA A 3 -3.21 11.26 7.29
CA ALA A 3 -2.39 11.67 6.17
C ALA A 3 -2.88 13.06 5.76
N ASP A 4 -2.04 14.06 6.04
CA ASP A 4 -2.28 15.46 5.71
C ASP A 4 -2.25 15.67 4.20
N ALA A 5 -3.16 16.51 3.71
CA ALA A 5 -3.41 16.74 2.28
C ALA A 5 -2.23 17.34 1.51
N HIS A 6 -1.14 17.72 2.21
CA HIS A 6 0.00 18.42 1.64
C HIS A 6 1.07 17.49 1.02
N GLN A 7 1.15 16.23 1.44
CA GLN A 7 2.14 15.26 0.92
C GLN A 7 1.64 14.45 -0.29
N MET A 8 0.31 14.41 -0.53
CA MET A 8 -0.31 13.53 -1.52
C MET A 8 -0.57 14.16 -2.90
N GLY A 9 -0.37 15.47 -3.08
CA GLY A 9 -0.55 16.16 -4.37
C GLY A 9 -1.99 16.13 -4.96
N LYS A 10 -2.93 15.47 -4.27
CA LYS A 10 -4.37 15.44 -4.54
C LYS A 10 -5.10 15.30 -3.20
N ALA A 11 -6.26 15.95 -3.09
CA ALA A 11 -7.08 16.00 -1.88
C ALA A 11 -7.35 14.59 -1.31
N THR A 12 -6.73 14.29 -0.17
CA THR A 12 -7.13 13.19 0.72
C THR A 12 -8.49 13.52 1.32
N GLY A 13 -9.41 12.55 1.30
CA GLY A 13 -10.74 12.69 1.92
C GLY A 13 -11.95 12.58 0.99
N LYS A 14 -11.77 12.48 -0.34
CA LYS A 14 -12.91 12.29 -1.25
C LYS A 14 -13.60 10.92 -1.13
N ASP A 15 -12.92 9.88 -0.67
CA ASP A 15 -13.52 8.54 -0.62
C ASP A 15 -14.49 8.35 0.56
N ALA A 16 -14.27 9.03 1.69
CA ALA A 16 -15.20 9.01 2.82
C ALA A 16 -16.50 9.76 2.51
N ALA A 17 -16.41 10.87 1.76
CA ALA A 17 -17.57 11.66 1.35
C ALA A 17 -18.38 11.02 0.20
N ALA A 18 -17.79 10.06 -0.54
CA ALA A 18 -18.41 9.43 -1.71
C ALA A 18 -19.07 8.08 -1.42
N GLY A 19 -19.15 7.63 -0.16
CA GLY A 19 -19.74 6.33 0.18
C GLY A 19 -19.01 5.14 -0.48
N LYS A 20 -17.75 5.32 -0.88
CA LYS A 20 -16.98 4.24 -1.50
C LYS A 20 -16.54 3.29 -0.40
N ALA A 21 -17.07 2.08 -0.46
CA ALA A 21 -16.65 0.96 0.36
C ALA A 21 -15.17 0.63 0.08
N THR A 22 -14.27 1.38 0.70
CA THR A 22 -12.85 1.08 0.67
C THR A 22 -12.62 -0.22 1.44
N LEU A 23 -11.61 -1.00 1.05
CA LEU A 23 -11.29 -2.25 1.73
C LEU A 23 -11.06 -2.06 3.25
N VAL A 24 -10.50 -0.90 3.63
CA VAL A 24 -10.33 -0.51 5.04
C VAL A 24 -11.68 -0.26 5.73
N ALA A 25 -12.64 0.37 5.05
CA ALA A 25 -13.98 0.59 5.58
C ALA A 25 -14.79 -0.71 5.72
N LEU A 26 -14.54 -1.69 4.85
CA LEU A 26 -15.23 -3.00 4.86
C LEU A 26 -14.65 -3.99 5.88
N HIS A 27 -13.32 -4.01 6.05
CA HIS A 27 -12.64 -5.06 6.80
C HIS A 27 -11.78 -4.55 7.97
N GLY A 28 -11.65 -3.24 8.12
CA GLY A 28 -10.81 -2.62 9.14
C GLY A 28 -9.36 -2.43 8.72
N ALA A 29 -8.65 -1.57 9.46
CA ALA A 29 -7.26 -1.18 9.18
C ALA A 29 -6.27 -2.34 9.35
N ASP A 30 -6.47 -3.19 10.37
CA ASP A 30 -5.57 -4.32 10.64
C ASP A 30 -5.65 -5.37 9.54
N TRP A 31 -6.87 -5.69 9.07
CA TRP A 31 -7.05 -6.58 7.94
C TRP A 31 -6.37 -6.03 6.69
N ALA A 32 -6.56 -4.74 6.39
CA ALA A 32 -5.94 -4.11 5.24
C ALA A 32 -4.40 -4.12 5.33
N ARG A 33 -3.84 -3.90 6.52
CA ARG A 33 -2.38 -4.01 6.76
C ARG A 33 -1.89 -5.44 6.54
N LYS A 34 -2.63 -6.44 7.00
CA LYS A 34 -2.28 -7.85 6.79
C LYS A 34 -2.30 -8.23 5.30
N GLN A 35 -3.32 -7.79 4.56
CA GLN A 35 -3.37 -8.00 3.10
C GLN A 35 -2.21 -7.32 2.39
N LEU A 36 -1.92 -6.07 2.75
CA LEU A 36 -0.81 -5.31 2.18
C LEU A 36 0.53 -6.05 2.38
N ASN A 37 0.82 -6.51 3.60
CA ASN A 37 2.03 -7.29 3.90
C ASN A 37 2.08 -8.59 3.08
N GLY A 38 0.95 -9.28 2.92
CA GLY A 38 0.85 -10.48 2.09
C GLY A 38 1.13 -10.21 0.61
N LEU A 39 0.63 -9.10 0.07
CA LEU A 39 0.88 -8.69 -1.31
C LEU A 39 2.34 -8.31 -1.55
N VAL A 40 2.99 -7.64 -0.60
CA VAL A 40 4.44 -7.36 -0.68
C VAL A 40 5.25 -8.66 -0.72
N GLY A 41 4.91 -9.63 0.15
CA GLY A 41 5.56 -10.94 0.15
C GLY A 41 5.41 -11.68 -1.19
N GLN A 42 4.21 -11.65 -1.79
CA GLN A 42 3.98 -12.23 -3.12
C GLN A 42 4.80 -11.53 -4.21
N ALA A 43 4.88 -10.19 -4.18
CA ALA A 43 5.69 -9.44 -5.13
C ALA A 43 7.18 -9.82 -5.02
N HIS A 44 7.70 -10.00 -3.81
CA HIS A 44 9.09 -10.45 -3.60
C HIS A 44 9.30 -11.86 -4.17
N ALA A 45 8.40 -12.80 -3.88
CA ALA A 45 8.48 -14.17 -4.37
C ALA A 45 8.47 -14.26 -5.91
N LEU A 46 7.62 -13.45 -6.57
CA LEU A 46 7.60 -13.35 -8.03
C LEU A 46 8.91 -12.81 -8.62
N LEU A 47 9.66 -12.04 -7.83
CA LEU A 47 10.91 -11.42 -8.23
C LEU A 47 12.15 -12.24 -7.86
N ASP A 48 12.02 -13.30 -7.07
CA ASP A 48 13.13 -14.18 -6.67
C ASP A 48 13.94 -14.75 -7.85
N PRO A 49 13.34 -15.20 -8.96
CA PRO A 49 14.08 -15.73 -10.12
C PRO A 49 15.04 -14.72 -10.78
N TYR A 50 14.85 -13.42 -10.54
CA TYR A 50 15.68 -12.37 -11.12
C TYR A 50 16.90 -12.02 -10.27
N GLY A 51 16.98 -12.54 -9.04
CA GLY A 51 18.06 -12.29 -8.09
C GLY A 51 18.28 -10.79 -7.84
N GLU A 52 19.54 -10.38 -7.76
CA GLU A 52 19.96 -9.01 -7.48
C GLU A 52 19.39 -7.97 -8.46
N ARG A 53 19.10 -8.35 -9.71
CA ARG A 53 18.55 -7.43 -10.71
C ARG A 53 17.17 -6.89 -10.34
N ALA A 54 16.44 -7.61 -9.48
CA ALA A 54 15.12 -7.19 -9.02
C ALA A 54 15.14 -6.48 -7.65
N ALA A 55 16.32 -6.21 -7.07
CA ALA A 55 16.43 -5.55 -5.76
C ALA A 55 15.63 -4.23 -5.70
N LEU A 56 15.80 -3.37 -6.71
CA LEU A 56 15.07 -2.10 -6.79
C LEU A 56 13.54 -2.28 -6.88
N LEU A 57 13.06 -3.34 -7.55
CA LEU A 57 11.64 -3.63 -7.67
C LEU A 57 11.06 -4.15 -6.34
N LYS A 58 11.83 -4.98 -5.61
CA LYS A 58 11.48 -5.44 -4.26
C LYS A 58 11.43 -4.27 -3.26
N GLU A 59 12.38 -3.35 -3.37
CA GLU A 59 12.38 -2.10 -2.59
C GLU A 59 11.17 -1.23 -2.92
N ALA A 60 10.84 -1.05 -4.21
CA ALA A 60 9.67 -0.28 -4.62
C ALA A 60 8.36 -0.86 -4.07
N ALA A 61 8.19 -2.19 -4.12
CA ALA A 61 7.03 -2.86 -3.54
C ALA A 61 6.92 -2.61 -2.02
N THR A 62 8.05 -2.69 -1.32
CA THR A 62 8.13 -2.43 0.13
C THR A 62 7.82 -0.96 0.43
N PHE A 63 8.39 -0.04 -0.34
CA PHE A 63 8.18 1.40 -0.20
C PHE A 63 6.70 1.78 -0.36
N VAL A 64 6.00 1.22 -1.35
CA VAL A 64 4.55 1.49 -1.53
C VAL A 64 3.75 1.08 -0.28
N ALA A 65 4.17 0.03 0.42
CA ALA A 65 3.48 -0.45 1.61
C ALA A 65 3.82 0.30 2.90
N THR A 66 5.03 0.85 3.00
CA THR A 66 5.55 1.50 4.22
C THR A 66 5.60 3.03 4.12
N ARG A 67 5.44 3.60 2.93
CA ARG A 67 5.45 5.06 2.74
C ARG A 67 4.34 5.69 3.56
N ASN A 68 4.74 6.45 4.57
CA ASN A 68 3.86 7.41 5.20
C ASN A 68 3.63 8.54 4.21
N SER A 69 2.36 8.73 3.87
CA SER A 69 1.88 9.95 3.21
C SER A 69 1.90 11.11 4.18
#